data_AF-A0A968P9M6-F1
#
_entry.id   AF-A0A968P9M6-F1
#
_cell.length_a   1.000
_cell.length_b   1.000
_cell.length_c   1.000
_cell.angle_alpha   90.00
_cell.angle_beta   90.00
_cell.angle_gamma   90.00
#
_symmetry.space_group_name_H-M   'P 1'
#
loop_
_entity.id
_entity.type
_entity.pdbx_description
1 polymer ?
#
loop_
_entity_poly.entity_id
_entity_poly.type
_entity_poly.pdbx_seq_one_letter_code
_entity_poly.pdbx_strand_id
1 'polypeptide(L)'
;MDNAAITINGSGLTTTLNADIITAGNAIAINDSILVGTPALVTLDTTNGGGVAAGADIDITGTINDDAAGTSSLDLEAGSGGQVTLGGAIGGNDALNNLYIRSGNAAGLTLAYSINIDGILRIVSGGIVNQTGGSLTAPLLGVIASGNVTLNGAGNDADTLAVSNTLADANVSFTDTDGLDVGQVTAYLNFTLTNGIATSGNGNTTLVAGDSVTQTQAINTNQLAVKTRNDGGAGITLGQPNDVNSIDLQVRNAADDTTVVGDVVFTDTDGFVVTLIRTASNATLENGGAVTQTGAITADGLELLGTGVYTLTNAGNDVNTLAANVDDSLSFFDADDLTIGTVNATAGITTTDDDVTLQTVTTLAIDDAINVGAGNLTLDADNTVSQNDTITAAGIELLGDGPFVLTNAGNDVDTLAANLTGALSFRDVDDLIIGTVNATNGVNTTATGDFNLIAGGAVSQTQAIIARNLVVKTLNDVGAAITLNNLLTNNVISIDLMARNAADNANAAGDIAYRDTDDFDVVAMQTLADMILHAGGMVTQTGAITGMNLELLGTGPFTLGFTNDVDTLAANITQALTFNDVDGLIIGTVNATNGITTTGDAVNVNITGDLDINQAITTTGGA
;
A
#
# COMPACT_ATOMS: atom_id res chain seq x y z
N MET A 1 -25.48 2.76 -64.43
CA MET A 1 -26.60 3.62 -64.00
C MET A 1 -25.96 4.90 -63.49
N ASP A 2 -26.46 6.04 -63.95
CA ASP A 2 -25.82 7.33 -63.69
C ASP A 2 -25.66 7.58 -62.18
N ASN A 3 -24.45 7.98 -61.81
CA ASN A 3 -24.06 8.30 -60.45
C ASN A 3 -24.73 9.65 -60.07
N ALA A 4 -25.92 9.59 -59.48
CA ALA A 4 -26.69 10.75 -59.07
C ALA A 4 -26.66 10.91 -57.54
N ALA A 5 -26.61 12.15 -57.07
CA ALA A 5 -26.99 12.47 -55.70
C ALA A 5 -28.50 12.29 -55.52
N ILE A 6 -28.93 11.92 -54.31
CA ILE A 6 -30.34 11.76 -53.96
C ILE A 6 -30.71 12.84 -52.96
N THR A 7 -31.75 13.61 -53.27
CA THR A 7 -32.34 14.58 -52.34
C THR A 7 -33.83 14.33 -52.21
N ILE A 8 -34.29 14.05 -50.99
CA ILE A 8 -35.70 13.91 -50.65
C ILE A 8 -36.12 15.18 -49.92
N ASN A 9 -36.94 16.00 -50.58
CA ASN A 9 -37.58 17.16 -49.96
C ASN A 9 -39.01 16.77 -49.58
N GLY A 10 -39.20 16.38 -48.32
CA GLY A 10 -40.52 16.01 -47.82
C GLY A 10 -41.43 17.21 -47.63
N SER A 11 -42.70 16.95 -47.33
CA SER A 11 -43.70 18.01 -47.10
C SER A 11 -43.57 18.70 -45.74
N GLY A 12 -42.59 18.31 -44.92
CA GLY A 12 -42.49 18.64 -43.49
C GLY A 12 -43.39 17.76 -42.61
N LEU A 13 -43.73 16.56 -43.09
CA LEU A 13 -44.44 15.54 -42.30
C LEU A 13 -43.43 14.46 -41.89
N THR A 14 -43.55 13.24 -42.40
CA THR A 14 -42.58 12.18 -42.16
C THR A 14 -42.46 11.33 -43.42
N THR A 15 -41.23 11.14 -43.87
CA THR A 15 -40.87 10.24 -44.96
C THR A 15 -40.66 8.84 -44.39
N THR A 16 -41.47 7.87 -44.82
CA THR A 16 -41.27 6.47 -44.44
C THR A 16 -40.22 5.82 -45.34
N LEU A 17 -39.17 5.27 -44.74
CA LEU A 17 -38.15 4.48 -45.44
C LEU A 17 -38.41 3.00 -45.22
N ASN A 18 -38.72 2.28 -46.30
CA ASN A 18 -38.96 0.82 -46.32
C ASN A 18 -37.98 0.11 -47.27
N ALA A 19 -36.91 0.79 -47.66
CA ALA A 19 -35.91 0.29 -48.60
C ALA A 19 -34.62 1.10 -48.49
N ASP A 20 -33.51 0.49 -48.87
CA ASP A 20 -32.21 1.12 -48.90
C ASP A 20 -32.13 2.26 -49.93
N ILE A 21 -31.32 3.26 -49.63
CA ILE A 21 -30.93 4.33 -50.55
C ILE A 21 -29.43 4.23 -50.75
N ILE A 22 -29.02 3.87 -51.97
CA ILE A 22 -27.62 3.62 -52.31
C ILE A 22 -27.19 4.53 -53.47
N THR A 23 -26.09 5.27 -53.29
CA THR A 23 -25.41 6.04 -54.34
C THR A 23 -23.97 5.56 -54.51
N ALA A 24 -23.31 5.91 -55.63
CA ALA A 24 -21.93 5.52 -55.91
C ALA A 24 -20.95 6.70 -55.76
N GLY A 25 -20.88 7.27 -54.55
CA GLY A 25 -19.98 8.37 -54.20
C GLY A 25 -20.61 9.76 -54.30
N ASN A 26 -21.94 9.87 -54.22
CA ASN A 26 -22.66 11.15 -54.22
C ASN A 26 -23.56 11.28 -52.99
N ALA A 27 -23.85 12.51 -52.58
CA ALA A 27 -24.56 12.75 -51.33
C ALA A 27 -26.00 12.19 -51.30
N ILE A 28 -26.45 11.84 -50.10
CA ILE A 28 -27.86 11.57 -49.77
C ILE A 28 -28.32 12.68 -48.82
N ALA A 29 -29.36 13.42 -49.18
CA ALA A 29 -29.96 14.44 -48.33
C ALA A 29 -31.46 14.17 -48.13
N ILE A 30 -31.93 14.13 -46.89
CA ILE A 30 -33.34 13.98 -46.51
C ILE A 30 -33.75 15.19 -45.69
N ASN A 31 -34.44 16.11 -46.36
CA ASN A 31 -34.94 17.35 -45.78
C ASN A 31 -36.36 17.16 -45.21
N ASP A 32 -36.53 16.17 -44.34
CA ASP A 32 -37.79 15.81 -43.67
C ASP A 32 -37.51 14.95 -42.42
N SER A 33 -38.52 14.70 -41.58
CA SER A 33 -38.43 13.62 -40.59
C SER A 33 -38.53 12.25 -41.26
N ILE A 34 -37.95 11.23 -40.64
CA ILE A 34 -37.90 9.84 -41.11
C ILE A 34 -38.67 8.93 -40.15
N LEU A 35 -39.47 8.03 -40.72
CA LEU A 35 -39.96 6.83 -40.07
C LEU A 35 -39.27 5.63 -40.73
N VAL A 36 -38.48 4.88 -39.98
CA VAL A 36 -37.89 3.63 -40.47
C VAL A 36 -38.97 2.57 -40.35
N GLY A 37 -39.46 2.06 -41.48
CA GLY A 37 -40.50 1.04 -41.49
C GLY A 37 -40.00 -0.30 -41.99
N THR A 38 -40.89 -1.28 -42.05
CA THR A 38 -40.56 -2.63 -42.56
C THR A 38 -39.97 -2.63 -43.99
N PRO A 39 -38.83 -3.32 -44.25
CA PRO A 39 -38.20 -4.38 -43.45
C PRO A 39 -37.27 -3.88 -42.33
N ALA A 40 -36.91 -4.78 -41.41
CA ALA A 40 -36.21 -4.52 -40.15
C ALA A 40 -34.81 -3.85 -40.23
N LEU A 41 -34.29 -3.55 -41.42
CA LEU A 41 -33.05 -2.80 -41.63
C LEU A 41 -33.19 -1.94 -42.88
N VAL A 42 -32.87 -0.66 -42.75
CA VAL A 42 -32.72 0.28 -43.86
C VAL A 42 -31.29 0.80 -43.88
N THR A 43 -30.67 0.84 -45.05
CA THR A 43 -29.32 1.39 -45.24
C THR A 43 -29.36 2.65 -46.11
N LEU A 44 -28.77 3.75 -45.63
CA LEU A 44 -28.38 4.90 -46.43
C LEU A 44 -26.88 4.80 -46.70
N ASP A 45 -26.49 4.55 -47.95
CA ASP A 45 -25.11 4.22 -48.31
C ASP A 45 -24.63 5.03 -49.51
N THR A 46 -23.63 5.89 -49.30
CA THR A 46 -23.01 6.69 -50.37
C THR A 46 -21.79 6.01 -51.00
N THR A 47 -21.42 4.82 -50.54
CA THR A 47 -20.24 4.06 -50.97
C THR A 47 -20.56 2.97 -52.00
N ASN A 48 -21.84 2.69 -52.26
CA ASN A 48 -22.28 1.58 -53.12
C ASN A 48 -21.69 0.23 -52.68
N GLY A 49 -22.00 -0.16 -51.44
CA GLY A 49 -21.53 -1.40 -50.81
C GLY A 49 -20.01 -1.45 -50.65
N GLY A 50 -19.37 -0.30 -50.40
CA GLY A 50 -17.91 -0.15 -50.33
C GLY A 50 -17.20 -0.03 -51.69
N GLY A 51 -17.92 0.00 -52.81
CA GLY A 51 -17.34 0.16 -54.15
C GLY A 51 -16.68 1.53 -54.39
N VAL A 52 -17.09 2.56 -53.65
CA VAL A 52 -16.49 3.91 -53.63
C VAL A 52 -16.14 4.24 -52.17
N ALA A 53 -14.95 3.82 -51.74
CA ALA A 53 -14.54 3.89 -50.33
C ALA A 53 -14.68 5.27 -49.69
N ALA A 54 -14.44 6.36 -50.45
CA ALA A 54 -14.57 7.72 -49.94
C ALA A 54 -16.02 8.09 -49.59
N GLY A 55 -17.01 7.54 -50.31
CA GLY A 55 -18.40 7.94 -50.19
C GLY A 55 -18.62 9.43 -50.42
N ALA A 56 -19.69 9.95 -49.83
CA ALA A 56 -20.12 11.34 -49.78
C ALA A 56 -21.06 11.56 -48.58
N ASP A 57 -21.46 12.80 -48.35
CA ASP A 57 -22.22 13.18 -47.15
C ASP A 57 -23.63 12.56 -47.10
N ILE A 58 -24.09 12.27 -45.89
CA ILE A 58 -25.47 11.89 -45.56
C ILE A 58 -26.05 12.95 -44.62
N ASP A 59 -26.99 13.74 -45.09
CA ASP A 59 -27.63 14.81 -44.33
C ASP A 59 -29.11 14.50 -44.08
N ILE A 60 -29.53 14.46 -42.80
CA ILE A 60 -30.93 14.28 -42.41
C ILE A 60 -31.33 15.44 -41.52
N THR A 61 -32.32 16.26 -41.91
CA THR A 61 -32.65 17.48 -41.15
C THR A 61 -33.71 17.27 -40.07
N GLY A 62 -34.54 16.24 -40.18
CA GLY A 62 -35.66 15.97 -39.26
C GLY A 62 -35.34 14.93 -38.18
N THR A 63 -36.37 14.55 -37.43
CA THR A 63 -36.30 13.44 -36.47
C THR A 63 -36.26 12.09 -37.18
N ILE A 64 -35.71 11.07 -36.53
CA ILE A 64 -35.70 9.68 -37.03
C ILE A 64 -36.38 8.82 -35.97
N ASN A 65 -37.43 8.08 -36.33
CA ASN A 65 -38.10 7.15 -35.41
C ASN A 65 -38.34 5.80 -36.09
N ASP A 66 -38.51 4.75 -35.29
CA ASP A 66 -39.02 3.47 -35.75
C ASP A 66 -40.53 3.54 -36.05
N ASP A 67 -41.05 2.62 -36.84
CA ASP A 67 -42.51 2.45 -37.04
C ASP A 67 -43.19 1.73 -35.88
N ALA A 68 -42.42 0.93 -35.14
CA ALA A 68 -42.73 0.39 -33.83
C ALA A 68 -41.42 0.20 -33.04
N ALA A 69 -41.36 0.71 -31.80
CA ALA A 69 -40.12 0.71 -31.01
C ALA A 69 -39.40 -0.66 -30.99
N GLY A 70 -38.10 -0.62 -31.27
CA GLY A 70 -37.18 -1.75 -31.17
C GLY A 70 -37.31 -2.77 -32.30
N THR A 71 -37.95 -2.44 -33.43
CA THR A 71 -38.21 -3.41 -34.51
C THR A 71 -37.36 -3.21 -35.75
N SER A 72 -36.92 -1.98 -36.03
CA SER A 72 -36.14 -1.62 -37.22
C SER A 72 -34.77 -1.04 -36.86
N SER A 73 -33.78 -1.30 -37.72
CA SER A 73 -32.42 -0.76 -37.60
C SER A 73 -32.11 0.20 -38.76
N LEU A 74 -31.18 1.13 -38.54
CA LEU A 74 -30.73 2.08 -39.55
C LEU A 74 -29.21 2.06 -39.67
N ASP A 75 -28.71 1.89 -40.89
CA ASP A 75 -27.30 2.00 -41.22
C ASP A 75 -27.05 3.28 -42.03
N LEU A 76 -26.12 4.12 -41.58
CA LEU A 76 -25.68 5.34 -42.24
C LEU A 76 -24.21 5.19 -42.66
N GLU A 77 -23.97 4.94 -43.94
CA GLU A 77 -22.64 4.64 -44.50
C GLU A 77 -22.17 5.77 -45.43
N ALA A 78 -21.49 6.77 -44.87
CA ALA A 78 -20.95 7.91 -45.62
C ALA A 78 -19.54 7.65 -46.20
N GLY A 79 -18.95 6.48 -45.96
CA GLY A 79 -17.60 6.13 -46.40
C GLY A 79 -16.49 6.77 -45.59
N SER A 80 -15.27 6.75 -46.13
CA SER A 80 -14.04 7.25 -45.49
C SER A 80 -13.79 8.76 -45.68
N GLY A 81 -14.67 9.46 -46.40
CA GLY A 81 -14.54 10.89 -46.70
C GLY A 81 -15.84 11.67 -46.52
N GLY A 82 -17.00 11.00 -46.53
CA GLY A 82 -18.29 11.62 -46.25
C GLY A 82 -18.55 11.85 -44.77
N GLN A 83 -19.35 12.87 -44.49
CA GLN A 83 -19.84 13.24 -43.17
C GLN A 83 -21.30 12.80 -42.99
N VAL A 84 -21.67 12.38 -41.78
CA VAL A 84 -23.07 12.19 -41.41
C VAL A 84 -23.53 13.38 -40.57
N THR A 85 -24.62 14.03 -40.99
CA THR A 85 -25.26 15.14 -40.27
C THR A 85 -26.66 14.75 -39.82
N LEU A 86 -26.92 14.88 -38.52
CA LEU A 86 -28.20 14.56 -37.89
C LEU A 86 -28.83 15.84 -37.31
N GLY A 87 -29.92 16.29 -37.91
CA GLY A 87 -30.60 17.55 -37.60
C GLY A 87 -31.76 17.44 -36.61
N GLY A 88 -32.06 16.24 -36.11
CA GLY A 88 -33.13 16.00 -35.13
C GLY A 88 -32.86 14.79 -34.25
N ALA A 89 -33.71 14.61 -33.24
CA ALA A 89 -33.63 13.48 -32.32
C ALA A 89 -33.88 12.14 -33.04
N ILE A 90 -33.20 11.09 -32.58
CA ILE A 90 -33.35 9.72 -33.04
C ILE A 90 -34.03 8.91 -31.91
N GLY A 91 -35.09 8.18 -32.24
CA GLY A 91 -35.80 7.33 -31.29
C GLY A 91 -36.62 8.08 -30.23
N GLY A 92 -36.96 9.34 -30.49
CA GLY A 92 -37.66 10.19 -29.52
C GLY A 92 -39.12 9.80 -29.28
N ASN A 93 -39.79 9.21 -30.27
CA ASN A 93 -41.12 8.63 -30.13
C ASN A 93 -41.04 7.11 -29.96
N ASP A 94 -40.42 6.44 -30.94
CA ASP A 94 -40.23 5.00 -31.00
C ASP A 94 -38.75 4.75 -31.30
N ALA A 95 -38.05 4.12 -30.35
CA ALA A 95 -36.62 3.83 -30.42
C ALA A 95 -36.30 2.87 -31.56
N LEU A 96 -35.14 3.03 -32.19
CA LEU A 96 -34.65 2.05 -33.17
C LEU A 96 -34.08 0.83 -32.43
N ASN A 97 -34.12 -0.34 -33.06
CA ASN A 97 -33.42 -1.53 -32.55
C ASN A 97 -31.90 -1.34 -32.56
N ASN A 98 -31.31 -0.98 -33.71
CA ASN A 98 -29.89 -0.67 -33.81
C ASN A 98 -29.66 0.55 -34.68
N LEU A 99 -28.57 1.26 -34.40
CA LEU A 99 -28.10 2.35 -35.24
C LEU A 99 -26.60 2.19 -35.50
N TYR A 100 -26.24 2.12 -36.78
CA TYR A 100 -24.86 2.16 -37.24
C TYR A 100 -24.59 3.49 -37.94
N ILE A 101 -23.56 4.21 -37.51
CA ILE A 101 -23.12 5.45 -38.12
C ILE A 101 -21.67 5.30 -38.56
N ARG A 102 -21.39 5.52 -39.84
CA ARG A 102 -20.04 5.73 -40.36
C ARG A 102 -19.92 7.11 -41.00
N SER A 103 -19.23 8.00 -40.28
CA SER A 103 -18.88 9.35 -40.69
C SER A 103 -17.35 9.46 -40.82
N GLY A 104 -16.80 8.96 -41.93
CA GLY A 104 -15.35 8.85 -42.11
C GLY A 104 -14.62 10.16 -42.40
N ASN A 105 -15.33 11.29 -42.54
CA ASN A 105 -14.70 12.60 -42.69
C ASN A 105 -13.85 12.97 -41.46
N ALA A 106 -12.68 13.56 -41.69
CA ALA A 106 -11.75 14.00 -40.63
C ALA A 106 -12.31 15.13 -39.74
N ALA A 107 -13.35 15.84 -40.18
CA ALA A 107 -14.07 16.82 -39.36
C ALA A 107 -14.81 16.19 -38.17
N GLY A 108 -15.06 14.88 -38.20
CA GLY A 108 -15.70 14.13 -37.13
C GLY A 108 -17.23 14.11 -37.21
N LEU A 109 -17.85 13.70 -36.10
CA LEU A 109 -19.29 13.58 -35.91
C LEU A 109 -19.72 14.42 -34.72
N THR A 110 -20.75 15.26 -34.91
CA THR A 110 -21.36 16.04 -33.82
C THR A 110 -22.75 15.48 -33.50
N LEU A 111 -22.97 15.15 -32.23
CA LEU A 111 -24.24 14.65 -31.70
C LEU A 111 -24.92 15.78 -30.93
N ALA A 112 -25.86 16.47 -31.57
CA ALA A 112 -26.53 17.65 -31.01
C ALA A 112 -27.91 17.37 -30.41
N TYR A 113 -28.48 16.19 -30.69
CA TYR A 113 -29.83 15.80 -30.33
C TYR A 113 -29.82 14.43 -29.66
N SER A 114 -30.89 14.10 -28.94
CA SER A 114 -31.00 12.81 -28.26
C SER A 114 -31.00 11.65 -29.26
N ILE A 115 -30.34 10.56 -28.89
CA ILE A 115 -30.32 9.28 -29.61
C ILE A 115 -30.77 8.21 -28.62
N ASN A 116 -31.88 7.54 -28.92
CA ASN A 116 -32.46 6.48 -28.10
C ASN A 116 -32.57 5.19 -28.92
N ILE A 117 -31.89 4.14 -28.48
CA ILE A 117 -31.72 2.86 -29.18
C ILE A 117 -31.99 1.72 -28.21
N ASP A 118 -32.86 0.78 -28.57
CA ASP A 118 -33.21 -0.38 -27.71
C ASP A 118 -32.14 -1.49 -27.73
N GLY A 119 -31.26 -1.50 -28.73
CA GLY A 119 -30.17 -2.45 -28.91
C GLY A 119 -28.80 -1.79 -28.89
N ILE A 120 -28.13 -1.74 -30.05
CA ILE A 120 -26.72 -1.30 -30.12
C ILE A 120 -26.57 -0.02 -30.93
N LEU A 121 -25.90 0.96 -30.34
CA LEU A 121 -25.40 2.15 -31.02
C LEU A 121 -23.93 1.96 -31.40
N ARG A 122 -23.62 1.92 -32.70
CA ARG A 122 -22.24 1.83 -33.22
C ARG A 122 -21.88 3.06 -34.01
N ILE A 123 -20.75 3.67 -33.66
CA ILE A 123 -20.22 4.87 -34.31
C ILE A 123 -18.81 4.59 -34.83
N VAL A 124 -18.58 4.90 -36.10
CA VAL A 124 -17.26 4.96 -36.73
C VAL A 124 -17.04 6.37 -37.26
N SER A 125 -16.07 7.11 -36.69
CA SER A 125 -15.75 8.48 -37.06
C SER A 125 -14.31 8.60 -37.55
N GLY A 126 -14.11 9.26 -38.69
CA GLY A 126 -12.77 9.58 -39.20
C GLY A 126 -12.09 10.73 -38.47
N GLY A 127 -12.80 11.42 -37.57
CA GLY A 127 -12.31 12.51 -36.74
C GLY A 127 -12.79 12.34 -35.29
N ILE A 128 -13.15 13.45 -34.64
CA ILE A 128 -13.72 13.43 -33.28
C ILE A 128 -15.15 12.87 -33.27
N VAL A 129 -15.64 12.46 -32.10
CA VAL A 129 -17.07 12.29 -31.80
C VAL A 129 -17.40 13.20 -30.64
N ASN A 130 -18.23 14.21 -30.87
CA ASN A 130 -18.49 15.27 -29.91
C ASN A 130 -19.98 15.43 -29.66
N GLN A 131 -20.40 15.25 -28.41
CA GLN A 131 -21.76 15.52 -27.97
C GLN A 131 -21.90 16.98 -27.56
N THR A 132 -22.78 17.71 -28.24
CA THR A 132 -23.07 19.12 -27.95
C THR A 132 -24.44 19.32 -27.33
N GLY A 133 -25.29 18.28 -27.31
CA GLY A 133 -26.63 18.32 -26.74
C GLY A 133 -27.33 16.96 -26.82
N GLY A 134 -28.51 16.87 -26.21
CA GLY A 134 -29.27 15.62 -26.12
C GLY A 134 -28.66 14.58 -25.18
N SER A 135 -29.35 13.46 -25.02
CA SER A 135 -28.92 12.25 -24.29
C SER A 135 -28.60 11.14 -25.28
N LEU A 136 -27.66 10.26 -24.93
CA LEU A 136 -27.39 9.02 -25.64
C LEU A 136 -27.85 7.86 -24.77
N THR A 137 -28.90 7.15 -25.19
CA THR A 137 -29.44 6.00 -24.46
C THR A 137 -29.33 4.78 -25.36
N ALA A 138 -28.56 3.78 -24.93
CA ALA A 138 -28.43 2.49 -25.60
C ALA A 138 -27.82 1.45 -24.65
N PRO A 139 -28.36 0.22 -24.55
CA PRO A 139 -27.72 -0.83 -23.74
C PRO A 139 -26.24 -1.04 -24.08
N LEU A 140 -25.86 -0.97 -25.37
CA LEU A 140 -24.48 -1.08 -25.80
C LEU A 140 -24.09 0.11 -26.69
N LEU A 141 -23.06 0.84 -26.26
CA LEU A 141 -22.45 1.94 -27.01
C LEU A 141 -21.03 1.60 -27.45
N GLY A 142 -20.84 1.47 -28.76
CA GLY A 142 -19.53 1.25 -29.38
C GLY A 142 -19.08 2.46 -30.18
N VAL A 143 -17.85 2.94 -29.95
CA VAL A 143 -17.27 4.05 -30.70
C VAL A 143 -15.87 3.69 -31.21
N ILE A 144 -15.65 3.87 -32.51
CA ILE A 144 -14.30 3.88 -33.10
C ILE A 144 -14.11 5.27 -33.70
N ALA A 145 -13.15 6.02 -33.19
CA ALA A 145 -12.88 7.37 -33.64
C ALA A 145 -11.41 7.54 -33.97
N SER A 146 -11.09 8.34 -34.98
CA SER A 146 -9.71 8.80 -35.12
C SER A 146 -9.35 9.74 -33.97
N GLY A 147 -10.19 10.73 -33.65
CA GLY A 147 -9.89 11.76 -32.65
C GLY A 147 -10.57 11.52 -31.30
N ASN A 148 -10.69 12.60 -30.52
CA ASN A 148 -11.35 12.58 -29.20
C ASN A 148 -12.79 12.07 -29.29
N VAL A 149 -13.21 11.33 -28.26
CA VAL A 149 -14.60 10.98 -28.00
C VAL A 149 -15.03 11.73 -26.74
N THR A 150 -15.99 12.64 -26.88
CA THR A 150 -16.46 13.51 -25.79
C THR A 150 -17.98 13.42 -25.70
N LEU A 151 -18.45 12.58 -24.79
CA LEU A 151 -19.85 12.18 -24.62
C LEU A 151 -20.30 12.45 -23.18
N ASN A 152 -20.29 13.72 -22.78
CA ASN A 152 -20.44 14.15 -21.38
C ASN A 152 -21.87 14.58 -21.02
N GLY A 153 -22.86 14.24 -21.85
CA GLY A 153 -24.26 14.56 -21.58
C GLY A 153 -24.72 13.92 -20.26
N ALA A 154 -25.21 14.73 -19.33
CA ALA A 154 -25.64 14.24 -18.01
C ALA A 154 -26.88 13.33 -18.02
N GLY A 155 -27.49 13.11 -19.19
CA GLY A 155 -28.60 12.19 -19.39
C GLY A 155 -28.23 10.98 -20.26
N ASN A 156 -26.94 10.77 -20.53
CA ASN A 156 -26.47 9.60 -21.23
C ASN A 156 -26.60 8.37 -20.34
N ASP A 157 -26.92 7.24 -20.93
CA ASP A 157 -27.32 6.02 -20.26
C ASP A 157 -26.94 4.83 -21.15
N ALA A 158 -25.84 4.17 -20.82
CA ALA A 158 -25.38 2.97 -21.50
C ALA A 158 -24.84 1.93 -20.52
N ASP A 159 -25.51 0.78 -20.45
CA ASP A 159 -25.07 -0.35 -19.61
C ASP A 159 -23.62 -0.78 -19.95
N THR A 160 -23.25 -0.74 -21.24
CA THR A 160 -21.91 -1.13 -21.70
C THR A 160 -21.32 -0.12 -22.67
N LEU A 161 -20.10 0.32 -22.38
CA LEU A 161 -19.29 1.18 -23.24
C LEU A 161 -18.06 0.45 -23.77
N ALA A 162 -17.79 0.59 -25.07
CA ALA A 162 -16.53 0.20 -25.68
C ALA A 162 -16.03 1.26 -26.67
N VAL A 163 -14.78 1.73 -26.51
CA VAL A 163 -14.22 2.83 -27.31
C VAL A 163 -12.82 2.50 -27.82
N SER A 164 -12.54 2.82 -29.09
CA SER A 164 -11.20 2.76 -29.66
C SER A 164 -10.86 4.07 -30.37
N ASN A 165 -9.89 4.80 -29.83
CA ASN A 165 -9.31 5.99 -30.46
C ASN A 165 -8.01 5.64 -31.18
N THR A 166 -7.88 6.02 -32.46
CA THR A 166 -6.71 5.63 -33.26
C THR A 166 -5.66 6.74 -33.47
N LEU A 167 -5.98 8.02 -33.21
CA LEU A 167 -5.01 9.11 -33.23
C LEU A 167 -4.29 9.20 -31.88
N ALA A 168 -2.99 9.46 -31.93
CA ALA A 168 -2.20 9.68 -30.73
C ALA A 168 -2.76 10.84 -29.90
N ASP A 169 -2.74 10.66 -28.58
CA ASP A 169 -3.17 11.64 -27.58
C ASP A 169 -4.67 11.97 -27.61
N ALA A 170 -5.47 11.16 -28.31
CA ALA A 170 -6.92 11.32 -28.37
C ALA A 170 -7.61 10.80 -27.10
N ASN A 171 -8.39 11.66 -26.46
CA ASN A 171 -9.04 11.37 -25.17
C ASN A 171 -10.43 10.75 -25.34
N VAL A 172 -10.86 10.01 -24.32
CA VAL A 172 -12.22 9.51 -24.14
C VAL A 172 -12.83 10.15 -22.90
N SER A 173 -14.01 10.73 -23.01
CA SER A 173 -14.79 11.14 -21.84
C SER A 173 -16.25 10.74 -22.01
N PHE A 174 -16.81 10.09 -20.99
CA PHE A 174 -18.21 9.65 -20.96
C PHE A 174 -18.81 9.92 -19.58
N THR A 175 -20.02 10.49 -19.58
CA THR A 175 -20.87 10.57 -18.39
C THR A 175 -22.01 9.59 -18.58
N ASP A 176 -22.35 8.86 -17.53
CA ASP A 176 -23.48 7.95 -17.43
C ASP A 176 -24.39 8.35 -16.27
N THR A 177 -25.71 8.17 -16.42
CA THR A 177 -26.72 8.47 -15.40
C THR A 177 -26.83 7.43 -14.31
N ASP A 178 -26.46 6.18 -14.56
CA ASP A 178 -26.48 5.08 -13.61
C ASP A 178 -25.19 4.26 -13.67
N GLY A 179 -25.27 2.94 -13.81
CA GLY A 179 -24.13 2.03 -13.73
C GLY A 179 -23.52 1.78 -15.10
N LEU A 180 -22.19 1.65 -15.13
CA LEU A 180 -21.45 1.52 -16.39
C LEU A 180 -20.54 0.29 -16.36
N ASP A 181 -20.67 -0.61 -17.33
CA ASP A 181 -19.66 -1.63 -17.62
C ASP A 181 -18.74 -1.16 -18.75
N VAL A 182 -17.42 -1.22 -18.52
CA VAL A 182 -16.44 -1.15 -19.60
C VAL A 182 -16.27 -2.55 -20.17
N GLY A 183 -16.91 -2.77 -21.33
CA GLY A 183 -17.13 -4.10 -21.87
C GLY A 183 -16.87 -4.22 -23.37
N GLN A 184 -17.63 -5.07 -24.05
CA GLN A 184 -17.41 -5.39 -25.46
C GLN A 184 -18.58 -4.96 -26.34
N VAL A 185 -18.28 -4.36 -27.50
CA VAL A 185 -19.26 -4.18 -28.57
C VAL A 185 -18.85 -4.96 -29.80
N THR A 186 -19.75 -5.83 -30.25
CA THR A 186 -19.48 -6.79 -31.34
C THR A 186 -19.27 -6.10 -32.68
N ALA A 187 -18.42 -6.69 -33.53
CA ALA A 187 -18.14 -6.19 -34.87
C ALA A 187 -19.39 -6.15 -35.76
N TYR A 188 -19.52 -5.12 -36.59
CA TYR A 188 -20.59 -4.97 -37.57
C TYR A 188 -20.14 -4.04 -38.70
N LEU A 189 -20.19 -4.51 -39.95
CA LEU A 189 -19.69 -3.76 -41.12
C LEU A 189 -18.24 -3.27 -40.89
N ASN A 190 -18.00 -1.96 -40.96
CA ASN A 190 -16.70 -1.34 -40.71
C ASN A 190 -16.46 -1.00 -39.23
N PHE A 191 -17.39 -1.31 -38.33
CA PHE A 191 -17.13 -1.35 -36.90
C PHE A 191 -16.39 -2.65 -36.58
N THR A 192 -15.09 -2.55 -36.29
CA THR A 192 -14.32 -3.70 -35.81
C THR A 192 -14.77 -4.08 -34.40
N LEU A 193 -14.48 -5.30 -33.97
CA LEU A 193 -14.70 -5.69 -32.57
C LEU A 193 -13.95 -4.71 -31.66
N THR A 194 -14.67 -4.11 -30.72
CA THR A 194 -14.08 -3.17 -29.75
C THR A 194 -14.26 -3.76 -28.36
N ASN A 195 -13.14 -3.94 -27.66
CA ASN A 195 -13.09 -4.44 -26.29
C ASN A 195 -12.58 -3.32 -25.38
N GLY A 196 -13.34 -3.03 -24.34
CA GLY A 196 -13.06 -2.03 -23.33
C GLY A 196 -12.82 -0.66 -23.94
N ILE A 197 -11.88 0.08 -23.35
CA ILE A 197 -11.49 1.40 -23.83
C ILE A 197 -10.00 1.34 -24.20
N ALA A 198 -9.67 1.78 -25.41
CA ALA A 198 -8.29 1.90 -25.88
C ALA A 198 -8.05 3.28 -26.47
N THR A 199 -7.10 4.01 -25.92
CA THR A 199 -6.52 5.21 -26.54
C THR A 199 -5.14 4.88 -27.13
N SER A 200 -4.58 5.80 -27.90
CA SER A 200 -3.22 5.64 -28.45
C SER A 200 -2.33 6.81 -28.04
N GLY A 201 -1.03 6.59 -27.91
CA GLY A 201 -0.11 7.60 -27.38
C GLY A 201 -0.46 7.94 -25.93
N ASN A 202 -0.53 9.23 -25.59
CA ASN A 202 -0.85 9.70 -24.24
C ASN A 202 -2.35 10.04 -24.05
N GLY A 203 -3.23 9.37 -24.79
CA GLY A 203 -4.67 9.63 -24.69
C GLY A 203 -5.20 9.24 -23.31
N ASN A 204 -6.05 10.07 -22.73
CA ASN A 204 -6.61 9.88 -21.40
C ASN A 204 -8.08 9.45 -21.46
N THR A 205 -8.56 8.79 -20.40
CA THR A 205 -9.94 8.36 -20.25
C THR A 205 -10.55 8.98 -18.99
N THR A 206 -11.77 9.52 -19.10
CA THR A 206 -12.54 10.05 -17.97
C THR A 206 -13.96 9.48 -17.98
N LEU A 207 -14.34 8.77 -16.92
CA LEU A 207 -15.67 8.19 -16.76
C LEU A 207 -16.36 8.80 -15.53
N VAL A 208 -17.60 9.21 -15.69
CA VAL A 208 -18.46 9.65 -14.57
C VAL A 208 -19.74 8.84 -14.61
N ALA A 209 -20.11 8.16 -13.55
CA ALA A 209 -21.32 7.34 -13.48
C ALA A 209 -22.20 7.74 -12.30
N GLY A 210 -23.52 7.57 -12.42
CA GLY A 210 -24.47 7.81 -11.33
C GLY A 210 -24.61 6.63 -10.36
N ASP A 211 -24.11 5.46 -10.75
CA ASP A 211 -23.97 4.25 -9.95
C ASP A 211 -22.58 3.62 -10.24
N SER A 212 -22.42 2.33 -9.96
CA SER A 212 -21.14 1.64 -9.93
C SER A 212 -20.52 1.54 -11.32
N VAL A 213 -19.20 1.68 -11.39
CA VAL A 213 -18.44 1.41 -12.62
C VAL A 213 -17.81 0.03 -12.49
N THR A 214 -18.09 -0.84 -13.45
CA THR A 214 -17.57 -2.21 -13.50
C THR A 214 -16.81 -2.44 -14.80
N GLN A 215 -16.15 -3.59 -14.89
CA GLN A 215 -15.32 -3.92 -16.02
C GLN A 215 -15.38 -5.40 -16.39
N THR A 216 -15.72 -5.65 -17.66
CA THR A 216 -15.57 -6.97 -18.30
C THR A 216 -14.45 -7.01 -19.34
N GLN A 217 -13.90 -5.85 -19.74
CA GLN A 217 -12.78 -5.74 -20.68
C GLN A 217 -11.78 -4.64 -20.27
N ALA A 218 -10.49 -4.86 -20.55
CA ALA A 218 -9.39 -3.97 -20.16
C ALA A 218 -9.54 -2.51 -20.63
N ILE A 219 -9.02 -1.58 -19.84
CA ILE A 219 -8.83 -0.17 -20.17
C ILE A 219 -7.34 0.04 -20.45
N ASN A 220 -7.01 0.53 -21.64
CA ASN A 220 -5.65 0.86 -22.06
C ASN A 220 -5.58 2.35 -22.38
N THR A 221 -5.00 3.14 -21.49
CA THR A 221 -5.02 4.60 -21.58
C THR A 221 -3.84 5.17 -20.80
N ASN A 222 -3.39 6.39 -21.10
CA ASN A 222 -2.30 6.99 -20.34
C ASN A 222 -2.74 7.35 -18.91
N GLN A 223 -3.82 8.12 -18.78
CA GLN A 223 -4.43 8.40 -17.48
C GLN A 223 -5.88 7.94 -17.47
N LEU A 224 -6.32 7.39 -16.34
CA LEU A 224 -7.69 6.99 -16.10
C LEU A 224 -8.25 7.77 -14.91
N ALA A 225 -9.29 8.54 -15.15
CA ALA A 225 -10.09 9.16 -14.10
C ALA A 225 -11.49 8.52 -14.09
N VAL A 226 -11.91 7.98 -12.94
CA VAL A 226 -13.25 7.41 -12.76
C VAL A 226 -13.89 8.00 -11.53
N LYS A 227 -15.14 8.46 -11.68
CA LYS A 227 -15.92 9.01 -10.58
C LYS A 227 -17.33 8.43 -10.57
N THR A 228 -17.75 7.87 -9.44
CA THR A 228 -19.16 7.58 -9.18
C THR A 228 -19.79 8.71 -8.38
N ARG A 229 -21.08 8.99 -8.62
CA ARG A 229 -21.86 10.05 -7.95
C ARG A 229 -23.20 9.50 -7.46
N ASN A 230 -23.18 8.78 -6.35
CA ASN A 230 -24.37 8.14 -5.77
C ASN A 230 -24.46 8.40 -4.26
N ASP A 231 -25.58 8.96 -3.77
CA ASP A 231 -25.79 9.18 -2.33
C ASP A 231 -25.86 7.88 -1.52
N GLY A 232 -26.27 6.77 -2.15
CA GLY A 232 -26.31 5.43 -1.55
C GLY A 232 -24.96 4.72 -1.55
N GLY A 233 -23.94 5.29 -2.18
CA GLY A 233 -22.65 4.65 -2.43
C GLY A 233 -22.64 3.78 -3.68
N ALA A 234 -21.53 3.81 -4.40
CA ALA A 234 -21.35 3.10 -5.67
C ALA A 234 -19.85 2.85 -5.92
N GLY A 235 -19.45 1.60 -6.00
CA GLY A 235 -18.04 1.21 -6.13
C GLY A 235 -17.48 1.41 -7.53
N ILE A 236 -16.16 1.28 -7.64
CA ILE A 236 -15.41 1.23 -8.89
C ILE A 236 -14.68 -0.11 -8.90
N THR A 237 -15.10 -1.04 -9.77
CA THR A 237 -14.52 -2.38 -9.87
C THR A 237 -13.91 -2.60 -11.24
N LEU A 238 -12.60 -2.37 -11.34
CA LEU A 238 -11.77 -2.46 -12.54
C LEU A 238 -10.72 -3.56 -12.38
N GLY A 239 -11.18 -4.77 -12.07
CA GLY A 239 -10.33 -5.93 -11.76
C GLY A 239 -9.84 -6.72 -12.97
N GLN A 240 -9.98 -6.20 -14.19
CA GLN A 240 -9.32 -6.81 -15.35
C GLN A 240 -7.88 -6.29 -15.46
N PRO A 241 -6.97 -7.04 -16.10
CA PRO A 241 -5.63 -6.55 -16.40
C PRO A 241 -5.66 -5.29 -17.27
N ASN A 242 -5.47 -4.13 -16.66
CA ASN A 242 -5.40 -2.83 -17.33
C ASN A 242 -3.96 -2.48 -17.77
N ASP A 243 -3.83 -1.44 -18.60
CA ASP A 243 -2.55 -0.84 -18.99
C ASP A 243 -2.72 0.68 -18.85
N VAL A 244 -2.48 1.19 -17.64
CA VAL A 244 -2.72 2.59 -17.26
C VAL A 244 -1.56 3.18 -16.48
N ASN A 245 -0.94 4.24 -17.02
CA ASN A 245 0.19 4.89 -16.36
C ASN A 245 -0.19 5.63 -15.07
N SER A 246 -1.43 6.15 -14.95
CA SER A 246 -1.88 6.81 -13.72
C SER A 246 -3.38 6.80 -13.49
N ILE A 247 -3.80 6.71 -12.23
CA ILE A 247 -5.22 6.62 -11.84
C ILE A 247 -5.69 7.76 -10.92
N ASP A 248 -6.93 8.20 -11.12
CA ASP A 248 -7.74 9.05 -10.23
C ASP A 248 -9.10 8.37 -10.04
N LEU A 249 -9.34 7.70 -8.91
CA LEU A 249 -10.54 6.92 -8.65
C LEU A 249 -11.31 7.49 -7.45
N GLN A 250 -12.55 7.91 -7.67
CA GLN A 250 -13.32 8.64 -6.66
C GLN A 250 -14.74 8.09 -6.50
N VAL A 251 -15.09 7.69 -5.29
CA VAL A 251 -16.44 7.28 -4.89
C VAL A 251 -17.10 8.41 -4.11
N ARG A 252 -18.04 9.12 -4.76
CA ARG A 252 -18.61 10.38 -4.26
C ARG A 252 -20.13 10.31 -4.18
N ASN A 253 -20.72 11.18 -3.36
CA ASN A 253 -22.16 11.37 -3.34
C ASN A 253 -22.66 12.05 -4.63
N ALA A 254 -23.98 12.12 -4.84
CA ALA A 254 -24.56 12.68 -6.06
C ALA A 254 -24.14 14.15 -6.31
N ALA A 255 -23.93 14.90 -5.23
CA ALA A 255 -23.49 16.31 -5.23
C ALA A 255 -21.98 16.51 -5.44
N ASP A 256 -21.16 15.44 -5.42
CA ASP A 256 -19.70 15.49 -5.55
C ASP A 256 -19.01 16.37 -4.49
N ASP A 257 -19.52 16.39 -3.25
CA ASP A 257 -18.98 17.17 -2.13
C ASP A 257 -18.55 16.32 -0.94
N THR A 258 -18.96 15.05 -0.89
CA THR A 258 -18.58 14.10 0.17
C THR A 258 -18.09 12.78 -0.42
N THR A 259 -17.25 12.08 0.34
CA THR A 259 -16.84 10.70 0.04
C THR A 259 -17.87 9.77 0.67
N VAL A 260 -18.27 8.73 -0.05
CA VAL A 260 -19.31 7.78 0.38
C VAL A 260 -18.79 6.35 0.27
N VAL A 261 -19.57 5.39 0.77
CA VAL A 261 -19.24 3.97 0.73
C VAL A 261 -19.22 3.44 -0.71
N GLY A 262 -18.38 2.44 -0.95
CA GLY A 262 -18.22 1.78 -2.25
C GLY A 262 -16.76 1.44 -2.50
N ASP A 263 -16.48 0.16 -2.67
CA ASP A 263 -15.09 -0.30 -2.83
C ASP A 263 -14.47 0.21 -4.13
N VAL A 264 -13.15 0.40 -4.10
CA VAL A 264 -12.32 0.65 -5.27
C VAL A 264 -11.46 -0.58 -5.49
N VAL A 265 -11.55 -1.20 -6.67
CA VAL A 265 -10.70 -2.33 -7.07
C VAL A 265 -10.07 -1.97 -8.39
N PHE A 266 -8.74 -2.03 -8.46
CA PHE A 266 -8.00 -1.74 -9.68
C PHE A 266 -6.84 -2.73 -9.85
N THR A 267 -6.84 -3.43 -10.98
CA THR A 267 -5.76 -4.34 -11.38
C THR A 267 -5.06 -3.78 -12.60
N ASP A 268 -3.74 -3.71 -12.57
CA ASP A 268 -2.93 -3.31 -13.72
C ASP A 268 -1.89 -4.37 -14.09
N THR A 269 -1.57 -4.48 -15.38
CA THR A 269 -0.59 -5.43 -15.89
C THR A 269 0.84 -5.01 -15.64
N ASP A 270 1.09 -3.71 -15.47
CA ASP A 270 2.37 -3.18 -15.10
C ASP A 270 2.25 -2.29 -13.85
N GLY A 271 2.99 -1.19 -13.80
CA GLY A 271 3.10 -0.31 -12.65
C GLY A 271 2.49 1.05 -12.95
N PHE A 272 1.78 1.63 -12.00
CA PHE A 272 1.02 2.86 -12.20
C PHE A 272 1.30 3.91 -11.11
N VAL A 273 0.93 5.15 -11.41
CA VAL A 273 0.97 6.26 -10.45
C VAL A 273 -0.43 6.54 -9.90
N VAL A 274 -0.57 6.51 -8.58
CA VAL A 274 -1.78 7.00 -7.90
C VAL A 274 -1.75 8.53 -7.87
N THR A 275 -2.69 9.16 -8.58
CA THR A 275 -2.88 10.62 -8.52
C THR A 275 -3.95 11.01 -7.52
N LEU A 276 -4.94 10.15 -7.28
CA LEU A 276 -5.90 10.25 -6.18
C LEU A 276 -6.68 8.94 -6.05
N ILE A 277 -6.91 8.47 -4.82
CA ILE A 277 -7.96 7.49 -4.52
C ILE A 277 -8.82 8.05 -3.39
N ARG A 278 -10.14 7.95 -3.53
CA ARG A 278 -11.07 8.43 -2.51
C ARG A 278 -12.28 7.50 -2.38
N THR A 279 -12.40 6.83 -1.25
CA THR A 279 -13.56 6.01 -0.87
C THR A 279 -13.75 6.00 0.64
N ALA A 280 -14.97 5.76 1.12
CA ALA A 280 -15.26 5.49 2.54
C ALA A 280 -15.34 3.97 2.84
N SER A 281 -14.87 3.13 1.92
CA SER A 281 -14.78 1.68 2.04
C SER A 281 -13.37 1.22 1.66
N ASN A 282 -13.18 -0.01 1.17
CA ASN A 282 -11.86 -0.53 0.88
C ASN A 282 -11.36 -0.10 -0.50
N ALA A 283 -10.04 0.05 -0.62
CA ALA A 283 -9.33 0.14 -1.88
C ALA A 283 -8.41 -1.09 -2.03
N THR A 284 -8.57 -1.85 -3.10
CA THR A 284 -7.69 -2.96 -3.49
C THR A 284 -6.90 -2.56 -4.74
N LEU A 285 -5.58 -2.57 -4.63
CA LEU A 285 -4.66 -2.30 -5.72
C LEU A 285 -3.85 -3.56 -6.02
N GLU A 286 -3.96 -4.08 -7.24
CA GLU A 286 -3.17 -5.21 -7.73
C GLU A 286 -2.32 -4.77 -8.92
N ASN A 287 -1.03 -5.08 -8.91
CA ASN A 287 -0.10 -4.65 -9.95
C ASN A 287 0.76 -5.81 -10.51
N GLY A 288 1.31 -5.60 -11.70
CA GLY A 288 2.44 -6.39 -12.24
C GLY A 288 3.78 -5.66 -12.17
N GLY A 289 3.81 -4.40 -11.72
CA GLY A 289 4.99 -3.54 -11.66
C GLY A 289 4.89 -2.44 -10.61
N ALA A 290 5.88 -1.56 -10.53
CA ALA A 290 5.99 -0.60 -9.42
C ALA A 290 4.80 0.39 -9.34
N VAL A 291 4.23 0.53 -8.14
CA VAL A 291 3.19 1.51 -7.84
C VAL A 291 3.79 2.65 -7.04
N THR A 292 3.61 3.87 -7.54
CA THR A 292 4.03 5.09 -6.87
C THR A 292 2.86 6.04 -6.70
N GLN A 293 3.05 7.15 -5.98
CA GLN A 293 1.97 8.12 -5.81
C GLN A 293 2.42 9.57 -5.89
N THR A 294 1.51 10.40 -6.41
CA THR A 294 1.64 11.87 -6.44
C THR A 294 0.53 12.58 -5.68
N GLY A 295 -0.58 11.89 -5.41
CA GLY A 295 -1.65 12.37 -4.54
C GLY A 295 -1.98 11.37 -3.44
N ALA A 296 -2.98 11.72 -2.64
CA ALA A 296 -3.38 10.97 -1.47
C ALA A 296 -4.23 9.74 -1.81
N ILE A 297 -4.15 8.75 -0.94
CA ILE A 297 -5.10 7.64 -0.83
C ILE A 297 -5.93 7.88 0.43
N THR A 298 -7.25 8.00 0.28
CA THR A 298 -8.19 8.02 1.41
C THR A 298 -9.14 6.84 1.30
N ALA A 299 -9.09 5.92 2.25
CA ALA A 299 -9.90 4.70 2.29
C ALA A 299 -10.09 4.21 3.74
N ASP A 300 -11.12 3.39 4.00
CA ASP A 300 -11.25 2.73 5.30
C ASP A 300 -10.22 1.60 5.44
N GLY A 301 -10.06 0.80 4.37
CA GLY A 301 -9.04 -0.23 4.26
C GLY A 301 -8.26 -0.11 2.95
N LEU A 302 -6.96 -0.40 2.97
CA LEU A 302 -6.11 -0.52 1.79
C LEU A 302 -5.54 -1.94 1.71
N GLU A 303 -5.85 -2.65 0.62
CA GLU A 303 -5.31 -3.96 0.29
C GLU A 303 -4.34 -3.83 -0.89
N LEU A 304 -3.08 -4.24 -0.68
CA LEU A 304 -2.02 -4.18 -1.69
C LEU A 304 -1.61 -5.60 -2.12
N LEU A 305 -1.65 -5.86 -3.43
CA LEU A 305 -1.40 -7.18 -4.01
C LEU A 305 -0.46 -7.10 -5.22
N GLY A 306 0.25 -8.18 -5.51
CA GLY A 306 1.00 -8.32 -6.76
C GLY A 306 2.51 -8.24 -6.58
N THR A 307 3.22 -8.05 -7.69
CA THR A 307 4.66 -8.38 -7.76
C THR A 307 5.61 -7.19 -7.78
N GLY A 308 5.08 -5.97 -7.82
CA GLY A 308 5.89 -4.74 -7.89
C GLY A 308 5.98 -3.99 -6.57
N VAL A 309 7.05 -3.21 -6.42
CA VAL A 309 7.26 -2.28 -5.30
C VAL A 309 6.07 -1.35 -5.10
N TYR A 310 5.65 -1.15 -3.85
CA TYR A 310 4.74 -0.07 -3.46
C TYR A 310 5.50 1.06 -2.77
N THR A 311 5.54 2.24 -3.39
CA THR A 311 6.08 3.47 -2.79
C THR A 311 4.96 4.51 -2.62
N LEU A 312 4.31 4.45 -1.47
CA LEU A 312 3.09 5.19 -1.16
C LEU A 312 3.32 6.19 -0.01
N THR A 313 4.23 7.16 -0.20
CA THR A 313 4.76 8.03 0.87
C THR A 313 4.25 9.48 0.87
N ASN A 314 3.11 9.77 0.24
CA ASN A 314 2.43 11.06 0.29
C ASN A 314 1.89 11.32 1.70
N ALA A 315 2.24 12.49 2.24
CA ALA A 315 1.87 12.88 3.59
C ALA A 315 0.36 13.10 3.82
N GLY A 316 -0.46 13.03 2.78
CA GLY A 316 -1.91 13.17 2.85
C GLY A 316 -2.68 11.85 2.77
N ASN A 317 -2.00 10.70 2.73
CA ASN A 317 -2.65 9.40 2.87
C ASN A 317 -3.38 9.29 4.21
N ASP A 318 -4.57 8.71 4.21
CA ASP A 318 -5.45 8.61 5.38
C ASP A 318 -6.21 7.28 5.24
N VAL A 319 -5.66 6.23 5.86
CA VAL A 319 -6.12 4.84 5.78
C VAL A 319 -6.18 4.21 7.17
N ASN A 320 -7.37 3.79 7.60
CA ASN A 320 -7.52 3.20 8.94
C ASN A 320 -6.83 1.82 9.05
N THR A 321 -6.98 0.96 8.03
CA THR A 321 -6.43 -0.40 8.03
C THR A 321 -5.63 -0.70 6.76
N LEU A 322 -4.39 -1.18 6.92
CA LEU A 322 -3.55 -1.67 5.83
C LEU A 322 -3.37 -3.18 5.92
N ALA A 323 -3.52 -3.86 4.79
CA ALA A 323 -3.09 -5.24 4.58
C ALA A 323 -2.35 -5.38 3.25
N ALA A 324 -1.33 -6.23 3.19
CA ALA A 324 -0.54 -6.42 1.99
C ALA A 324 -0.07 -7.87 1.82
N ASN A 325 -0.11 -8.35 0.59
CA ASN A 325 0.53 -9.59 0.16
C ASN A 325 1.23 -9.33 -1.17
N VAL A 326 2.52 -8.97 -1.07
CA VAL A 326 3.31 -8.43 -2.18
C VAL A 326 4.61 -9.21 -2.35
N ASP A 327 5.14 -9.28 -3.57
CA ASP A 327 6.41 -9.97 -3.85
C ASP A 327 7.61 -9.01 -3.95
N ASP A 328 7.51 -7.80 -3.37
CA ASP A 328 8.57 -6.79 -3.37
C ASP A 328 8.38 -5.80 -2.19
N SER A 329 9.26 -4.80 -2.07
CA SER A 329 9.25 -3.85 -0.95
C SER A 329 7.98 -2.98 -0.88
N LEU A 330 7.60 -2.62 0.35
CA LEU A 330 6.47 -1.74 0.65
C LEU A 330 6.92 -0.54 1.51
N SER A 331 6.64 0.67 1.06
CA SER A 331 6.76 1.89 1.86
C SER A 331 5.44 2.64 1.88
N PHE A 332 4.89 2.85 3.08
CA PHE A 332 3.62 3.53 3.28
C PHE A 332 3.74 4.61 4.35
N PHE A 333 3.21 5.78 4.05
CA PHE A 333 3.00 6.86 5.01
C PHE A 333 1.50 7.00 5.29
N ASP A 334 1.14 7.17 6.55
CA ASP A 334 -0.20 7.55 6.98
C ASP A 334 -0.19 8.88 7.76
N ALA A 335 -1.16 9.75 7.46
CA ALA A 335 -1.27 11.09 8.02
C ALA A 335 -1.74 11.11 9.48
N ASP A 336 -2.33 10.04 10.01
CA ASP A 336 -2.72 9.93 11.41
C ASP A 336 -2.43 8.55 12.02
N ASP A 337 -3.45 7.73 12.31
CA ASP A 337 -3.31 6.41 12.93
C ASP A 337 -3.49 5.30 11.91
N LEU A 338 -2.66 4.26 12.02
CA LEU A 338 -2.71 3.11 11.13
C LEU A 338 -2.85 1.82 11.93
N THR A 339 -3.74 0.95 11.47
CA THR A 339 -3.81 -0.45 11.93
C THR A 339 -3.30 -1.37 10.83
N ILE A 340 -2.35 -2.24 11.16
CA ILE A 340 -2.03 -3.42 10.35
C ILE A 340 -2.99 -4.52 10.77
N GLY A 341 -3.90 -4.87 9.86
CA GLY A 341 -5.03 -5.76 10.15
C GLY A 341 -5.48 -6.50 8.91
N THR A 342 -6.75 -6.90 8.89
CA THR A 342 -7.34 -7.62 7.75
C THR A 342 -8.14 -6.67 6.88
N VAL A 343 -7.77 -6.58 5.59
CA VAL A 343 -8.56 -5.92 4.56
C VAL A 343 -9.01 -6.99 3.58
N ASN A 344 -10.33 -7.10 3.37
CA ASN A 344 -10.94 -8.17 2.58
C ASN A 344 -10.53 -9.58 3.06
N ALA A 345 -9.73 -10.30 2.26
CA ALA A 345 -9.23 -11.64 2.58
C ALA A 345 -7.75 -11.66 2.95
N THR A 346 -7.05 -10.52 2.85
CA THR A 346 -5.64 -10.37 3.18
C THR A 346 -5.51 -9.92 4.62
N ALA A 347 -4.76 -10.67 5.42
CA ALA A 347 -4.50 -10.38 6.82
C ALA A 347 -3.03 -9.97 7.00
N GLY A 348 -2.81 -8.84 7.67
CA GLY A 348 -1.48 -8.34 7.98
C GLY A 348 -0.66 -7.97 6.76
N ILE A 349 0.67 -8.06 6.87
CA ILE A 349 1.60 -7.79 5.78
C ILE A 349 2.48 -9.03 5.57
N THR A 350 2.55 -9.53 4.34
CA THR A 350 3.51 -10.56 3.92
C THR A 350 4.28 -10.08 2.70
N THR A 351 5.60 -10.25 2.72
CA THR A 351 6.50 -10.05 1.56
C THR A 351 7.26 -11.33 1.20
N THR A 352 8.05 -11.30 0.11
CA THR A 352 8.92 -12.41 -0.32
C THR A 352 10.39 -12.21 0.06
N ASP A 353 10.64 -11.88 1.32
CA ASP A 353 11.96 -11.50 1.87
C ASP A 353 12.38 -10.04 1.57
N ASP A 354 11.40 -9.15 1.40
CA ASP A 354 11.62 -7.75 1.01
C ASP A 354 11.27 -6.76 2.14
N ASP A 355 11.94 -5.61 2.12
CA ASP A 355 11.82 -4.57 3.15
C ASP A 355 10.42 -3.94 3.22
N VAL A 356 9.99 -3.62 4.43
CA VAL A 356 8.76 -2.86 4.70
C VAL A 356 9.07 -1.64 5.56
N THR A 357 8.60 -0.47 5.14
CA THR A 357 8.67 0.78 5.91
C THR A 357 7.28 1.33 6.13
N LEU A 358 6.88 1.45 7.39
CA LEU A 358 5.61 2.04 7.81
C LEU A 358 5.88 3.32 8.59
N GLN A 359 5.28 4.43 8.15
CA GLN A 359 5.37 5.72 8.82
C GLN A 359 3.99 6.24 9.20
N THR A 360 3.81 6.67 10.45
CA THR A 360 2.54 7.24 10.94
C THR A 360 2.78 8.47 11.81
N VAL A 361 1.92 9.48 11.70
CA VAL A 361 2.00 10.70 12.54
C VAL A 361 1.48 10.46 13.97
N THR A 362 0.65 9.43 14.18
CA THR A 362 0.14 9.09 15.51
C THR A 362 0.46 7.64 15.88
N THR A 363 -0.56 6.83 16.19
CA THR A 363 -0.39 5.47 16.67
C THR A 363 -0.29 4.46 15.54
N LEU A 364 0.53 3.43 15.74
CA LEU A 364 0.57 2.26 14.87
C LEU A 364 0.15 1.02 15.68
N ALA A 365 -0.94 0.37 15.26
CA ALA A 365 -1.39 -0.89 15.84
C ALA A 365 -1.06 -2.05 14.90
N ILE A 366 -0.47 -3.11 15.44
CA ILE A 366 -0.17 -4.36 14.72
C ILE A 366 -1.14 -5.43 15.23
N ASP A 367 -2.32 -5.49 14.62
CA ASP A 367 -3.39 -6.41 15.00
C ASP A 367 -3.27 -7.78 14.35
N ASP A 368 -2.76 -7.81 13.11
CA ASP A 368 -2.41 -9.03 12.37
C ASP A 368 -0.89 -9.07 12.07
N ALA A 369 -0.37 -10.27 11.79
CA ALA A 369 1.06 -10.51 11.64
C ALA A 369 1.74 -9.67 10.54
N ILE A 370 3.00 -9.30 10.78
CA ILE A 370 3.91 -8.75 9.77
C ILE A 370 5.01 -9.77 9.54
N ASN A 371 5.09 -10.32 8.34
CA ASN A 371 6.13 -11.28 7.94
C ASN A 371 6.87 -10.76 6.71
N VAL A 372 8.07 -10.23 6.93
CA VAL A 372 8.95 -9.74 5.88
C VAL A 372 10.11 -10.70 5.58
N GLY A 373 10.09 -11.91 6.17
CA GLY A 373 11.11 -12.92 5.95
C GLY A 373 12.53 -12.40 6.21
N ALA A 374 13.42 -12.51 5.22
CA ALA A 374 14.79 -12.00 5.31
C ALA A 374 14.94 -10.48 5.07
N GLY A 375 13.83 -9.76 4.85
CA GLY A 375 13.79 -8.30 4.75
C GLY A 375 13.86 -7.60 6.11
N ASN A 376 14.06 -6.29 6.08
CA ASN A 376 13.98 -5.42 7.24
C ASN A 376 12.58 -4.81 7.39
N LEU A 377 12.14 -4.64 8.64
CA LEU A 377 10.95 -3.89 8.99
C LEU A 377 11.34 -2.55 9.66
N THR A 378 10.99 -1.42 9.05
CA THR A 378 11.07 -0.10 9.67
C THR A 378 9.69 0.34 10.14
N LEU A 379 9.59 0.62 11.44
CA LEU A 379 8.41 1.23 12.06
C LEU A 379 8.77 2.64 12.55
N ASP A 380 8.21 3.66 11.91
CA ASP A 380 8.42 5.07 12.25
C ASP A 380 7.11 5.72 12.73
N ALA A 381 6.96 5.86 14.04
CA ALA A 381 5.73 6.36 14.64
C ALA A 381 5.98 7.44 15.69
N ASP A 382 5.30 8.57 15.53
CA ASP A 382 5.37 9.71 16.45
C ASP A 382 4.52 9.50 17.73
N ASN A 383 3.85 8.36 17.87
CA ASN A 383 3.12 7.96 19.07
C ASN A 383 3.23 6.45 19.32
N THR A 384 2.39 5.92 20.19
CA THR A 384 2.45 4.54 20.70
C THR A 384 2.38 3.52 19.56
N VAL A 385 3.29 2.54 19.60
CA VAL A 385 3.21 1.33 18.78
C VAL A 385 2.80 0.15 19.65
N SER A 386 1.69 -0.50 19.30
CA SER A 386 1.14 -1.66 20.02
C SER A 386 1.06 -2.89 19.15
N GLN A 387 1.19 -4.07 19.76
CA GLN A 387 1.24 -5.35 19.06
C GLN A 387 0.31 -6.39 19.67
N ASN A 388 -0.50 -7.02 18.83
CA ASN A 388 -1.32 -8.18 19.16
C ASN A 388 -0.83 -9.46 18.46
N ASP A 389 -0.24 -9.38 17.27
CA ASP A 389 0.26 -10.55 16.52
C ASP A 389 1.77 -10.47 16.21
N THR A 390 2.33 -11.55 15.67
CA THR A 390 3.78 -11.74 15.51
C THR A 390 4.41 -10.85 14.46
N ILE A 391 5.67 -10.48 14.68
CA ILE A 391 6.56 -9.88 13.69
C ILE A 391 7.66 -10.90 13.34
N THR A 392 7.90 -11.13 12.06
CA THR A 392 9.03 -11.91 11.54
C THR A 392 9.83 -11.06 10.57
N ALA A 393 11.11 -10.82 10.86
CA ALA A 393 12.02 -9.99 10.05
C ALA A 393 13.49 -10.33 10.30
N ALA A 394 14.39 -10.16 9.33
CA ALA A 394 15.83 -10.26 9.62
C ALA A 394 16.31 -9.08 10.50
N GLY A 395 15.74 -7.90 10.30
CA GLY A 395 16.05 -6.72 11.08
C GLY A 395 14.82 -5.89 11.37
N ILE A 396 14.74 -5.31 12.56
CA ILE A 396 13.72 -4.31 12.90
C ILE A 396 14.38 -2.98 13.27
N GLU A 397 13.95 -1.91 12.59
CA GLU A 397 14.33 -0.53 12.86
C GLU A 397 13.13 0.22 13.45
N LEU A 398 13.30 0.77 14.65
CA LEU A 398 12.24 1.49 15.37
C LEU A 398 12.61 2.99 15.48
N LEU A 399 11.75 3.86 14.97
CA LEU A 399 11.96 5.31 14.90
C LEU A 399 10.75 6.07 15.45
N GLY A 400 10.99 7.31 15.87
CA GLY A 400 9.95 8.25 16.29
C GLY A 400 9.85 8.47 17.79
N ASP A 401 8.73 8.99 18.24
CA ASP A 401 8.54 9.45 19.63
C ASP A 401 7.98 8.37 20.56
N GLY A 402 7.22 7.41 20.02
CA GLY A 402 6.38 6.49 20.78
C GLY A 402 7.08 5.72 21.89
N PRO A 403 6.34 5.30 22.95
CA PRO A 403 6.68 4.00 23.52
C PRO A 403 6.36 2.90 22.50
N PHE A 404 7.30 1.98 22.31
CA PHE A 404 7.13 0.79 21.48
C PHE A 404 6.89 -0.42 22.39
N VAL A 405 5.74 -1.08 22.23
CA VAL A 405 5.34 -2.26 23.01
C VAL A 405 5.12 -3.45 22.07
N LEU A 406 6.21 -4.15 21.78
CA LEU A 406 6.30 -5.27 20.84
C LEU A 406 6.61 -6.55 21.62
N THR A 407 5.64 -7.02 22.40
CA THR A 407 5.84 -8.06 23.42
C THR A 407 5.25 -9.43 23.08
N ASN A 408 4.79 -9.63 21.84
CA ASN A 408 4.30 -10.92 21.39
C ASN A 408 5.41 -11.99 21.52
N ALA A 409 5.03 -13.17 22.02
CA ALA A 409 5.97 -14.21 22.32
C ALA A 409 6.53 -14.96 21.09
N GLY A 410 5.90 -14.79 19.93
CA GLY A 410 6.31 -15.41 18.67
C GLY A 410 7.02 -14.45 17.72
N ASN A 411 7.41 -13.26 18.16
CA ASN A 411 8.30 -12.41 17.36
C ASN A 411 9.61 -13.12 17.11
N ASP A 412 10.11 -13.03 15.89
CA ASP A 412 11.33 -13.72 15.42
C ASP A 412 12.14 -12.71 14.59
N VAL A 413 13.10 -12.06 15.25
CA VAL A 413 13.92 -10.99 14.68
C VAL A 413 15.40 -11.18 15.03
N ASP A 414 16.27 -11.27 14.01
CA ASP A 414 17.71 -11.46 14.27
C ASP A 414 18.40 -10.20 14.83
N THR A 415 18.05 -9.01 14.31
CA THR A 415 18.71 -7.75 14.66
C THR A 415 17.72 -6.64 15.03
N LEU A 416 17.92 -6.03 16.20
CA LEU A 416 17.17 -4.87 16.67
C LEU A 416 18.05 -3.60 16.63
N ALA A 417 17.52 -2.54 16.02
CA ALA A 417 18.02 -1.18 16.15
C ALA A 417 16.87 -0.19 16.41
N ALA A 418 17.11 0.81 17.24
CA ALA A 418 16.07 1.77 17.61
C ALA A 418 16.65 3.16 17.91
N ASN A 419 15.92 4.21 17.52
CA ASN A 419 16.18 5.59 17.89
C ASN A 419 14.87 6.29 18.26
N LEU A 420 14.56 6.25 19.55
CA LEU A 420 13.27 6.60 20.13
C LEU A 420 13.43 7.70 21.18
N THR A 421 12.43 8.56 21.34
CA THR A 421 12.34 9.42 22.53
C THR A 421 11.63 8.72 23.69
N GLY A 422 10.68 7.84 23.40
CA GLY A 422 9.96 6.99 24.36
C GLY A 422 10.68 5.70 24.78
N ALA A 423 9.97 4.87 25.55
CA ALA A 423 10.47 3.59 26.06
C ALA A 423 10.29 2.45 25.05
N LEU A 424 11.12 1.42 25.13
CA LEU A 424 11.04 0.22 24.29
C LEU A 424 10.79 -1.01 25.16
N SER A 425 9.78 -1.80 24.83
CA SER A 425 9.58 -3.15 25.35
C SER A 425 9.48 -4.13 24.18
N PHE A 426 10.48 -4.99 24.04
CA PHE A 426 10.59 -5.96 22.95
C PHE A 426 10.68 -7.38 23.51
N ARG A 427 9.99 -8.31 22.86
CA ARG A 427 10.14 -9.75 23.10
C ARG A 427 10.49 -10.43 21.80
N ASP A 428 11.42 -11.37 21.89
CA ASP A 428 11.88 -12.23 20.82
C ASP A 428 11.78 -13.72 21.23
N VAL A 429 11.54 -14.60 20.27
CA VAL A 429 11.32 -16.03 20.48
C VAL A 429 12.64 -16.80 20.63
N ASP A 430 13.74 -16.31 20.06
CA ASP A 430 15.06 -16.93 20.13
C ASP A 430 16.17 -15.90 20.36
N ASP A 431 17.25 -15.90 19.56
CA ASP A 431 18.42 -15.05 19.81
C ASP A 431 18.28 -13.67 19.15
N LEU A 432 18.81 -12.65 19.83
CA LEU A 432 18.70 -11.28 19.36
C LEU A 432 20.03 -10.55 19.43
N ILE A 433 20.37 -9.86 18.34
CA ILE A 433 21.51 -8.96 18.27
C ILE A 433 21.03 -7.51 18.37
N ILE A 434 21.59 -6.77 19.33
CA ILE A 434 21.51 -5.31 19.32
C ILE A 434 22.58 -4.78 18.37
N GLY A 435 22.16 -4.36 17.18
CA GLY A 435 23.06 -4.14 16.04
C GLY A 435 22.71 -2.94 15.18
N THR A 436 22.96 -3.04 13.89
CA THR A 436 22.64 -2.02 12.91
C THR A 436 21.54 -2.55 11.99
N VAL A 437 20.43 -1.82 11.89
CA VAL A 437 19.39 -2.05 10.88
C VAL A 437 19.28 -0.76 10.07
N ASN A 438 19.34 -0.89 8.75
CA ASN A 438 19.44 0.26 7.83
C ASN A 438 20.55 1.25 8.25
N ALA A 439 20.16 2.48 8.59
CA ALA A 439 21.08 3.54 9.04
C ALA A 439 21.16 3.68 10.57
N THR A 440 20.27 3.01 11.31
CA THR A 440 20.18 3.11 12.77
C THR A 440 21.12 2.12 13.44
N ASN A 441 21.86 2.59 14.44
CA ASN A 441 22.88 1.82 15.14
C ASN A 441 22.52 1.69 16.62
N GLY A 442 22.36 0.46 17.08
CA GLY A 442 22.09 0.13 18.46
C GLY A 442 20.68 0.54 18.88
N VAL A 443 20.48 0.66 20.18
CA VAL A 443 19.21 1.11 20.76
C VAL A 443 19.46 2.40 21.52
N ASN A 444 18.75 3.46 21.16
CA ASN A 444 18.79 4.75 21.83
C ASN A 444 17.37 5.19 22.20
N THR A 445 17.04 5.20 23.49
CA THR A 445 15.78 5.73 24.05
C THR A 445 16.00 7.08 24.77
N THR A 446 16.91 7.92 24.24
CA THR A 446 17.37 9.23 24.75
C THR A 446 17.89 9.27 26.19
N ALA A 447 18.25 8.12 26.77
CA ALA A 447 18.56 7.97 28.20
C ALA A 447 17.42 8.39 29.15
N THR A 448 16.20 8.57 28.63
CA THR A 448 15.00 8.91 29.42
C THR A 448 13.91 7.85 29.34
N GLY A 449 13.84 7.10 28.23
CA GLY A 449 13.00 5.91 28.08
C GLY A 449 13.69 4.65 28.63
N ASP A 450 12.91 3.73 29.17
CA ASP A 450 13.39 2.40 29.57
C ASP A 450 13.54 1.50 28.35
N PHE A 451 14.47 0.55 28.40
CA PHE A 451 14.58 -0.53 27.42
C PHE A 451 14.41 -1.88 28.13
N ASN A 452 13.29 -2.55 27.86
CA ASN A 452 12.97 -3.89 28.35
C ASN A 452 13.06 -4.89 27.19
N LEU A 453 13.87 -5.93 27.36
CA LEU A 453 14.06 -6.99 26.37
C LEU A 453 13.87 -8.36 27.01
N ILE A 454 13.10 -9.21 26.35
CA ILE A 454 12.99 -10.64 26.64
C ILE A 454 13.36 -11.43 25.38
N ALA A 455 14.26 -12.40 25.48
CA ALA A 455 14.63 -13.28 24.37
C ALA A 455 14.53 -14.76 24.80
N GLY A 456 14.14 -15.66 23.90
CA GLY A 456 14.18 -17.11 24.17
C GLY A 456 15.59 -17.73 24.02
N GLY A 457 16.50 -17.00 23.39
CA GLY A 457 17.88 -17.34 23.09
C GLY A 457 18.87 -16.33 23.67
N ALA A 458 20.08 -16.32 23.11
CA ALA A 458 21.15 -15.45 23.59
C ALA A 458 20.90 -14.00 23.15
N VAL A 459 21.25 -13.04 23.99
CA VAL A 459 21.28 -11.63 23.61
C VAL A 459 22.72 -11.21 23.44
N SER A 460 23.06 -10.64 22.28
CA SER A 460 24.39 -10.11 22.01
C SER A 460 24.33 -8.67 21.49
N GLN A 461 25.49 -8.04 21.39
CA GLN A 461 25.57 -6.62 21.06
C GLN A 461 26.74 -6.33 20.11
N THR A 462 26.46 -5.57 19.04
CA THR A 462 27.47 -5.02 18.11
C THR A 462 27.43 -3.49 18.03
N GLN A 463 26.39 -2.85 18.57
CA GLN A 463 26.24 -1.39 18.67
C GLN A 463 25.78 -0.95 20.06
N ALA A 464 26.03 0.29 20.47
CA ALA A 464 25.77 0.78 21.82
C ALA A 464 24.29 0.74 22.24
N ILE A 465 24.04 0.61 23.54
CA ILE A 465 22.71 0.77 24.16
C ILE A 465 22.72 2.04 25.00
N ILE A 466 21.78 2.94 24.73
CA ILE A 466 21.56 4.19 25.46
C ILE A 466 20.12 4.18 25.96
N ALA A 467 19.93 4.06 27.27
CA ALA A 467 18.61 3.96 27.89
C ALA A 467 18.63 4.50 29.32
N ARG A 468 17.44 4.78 29.90
CA ARG A 468 17.37 5.11 31.32
C ARG A 468 17.65 3.88 32.16
N ASN A 469 16.80 2.87 32.05
CA ASN A 469 16.99 1.56 32.65
C ASN A 469 17.07 0.51 31.54
N LEU A 470 17.98 -0.43 31.70
CA LEU A 470 18.12 -1.58 30.82
C LEU A 470 17.71 -2.85 31.56
N VAL A 471 16.61 -3.44 31.12
CA VAL A 471 16.14 -4.74 31.62
C VAL A 471 16.30 -5.76 30.50
N VAL A 472 17.10 -6.81 30.71
CA VAL A 472 17.26 -7.89 29.73
C VAL A 472 17.06 -9.22 30.41
N LYS A 473 16.19 -10.05 29.84
CA LYS A 473 15.94 -11.41 30.32
C LYS A 473 16.06 -12.41 29.19
N THR A 474 16.80 -13.49 29.42
CA THR A 474 16.73 -14.67 28.56
C THR A 474 15.87 -15.76 29.21
N LEU A 475 15.07 -16.48 28.43
CA LEU A 475 14.14 -17.53 28.88
C LEU A 475 14.49 -18.87 28.22
N ASN A 476 15.53 -19.55 28.72
CA ASN A 476 16.03 -20.79 28.12
C ASN A 476 16.46 -21.80 29.19
N ASP A 477 15.91 -23.02 29.16
CA ASP A 477 16.25 -24.08 30.12
C ASP A 477 17.71 -24.55 30.03
N VAL A 478 18.34 -24.43 28.86
CA VAL A 478 19.77 -24.76 28.65
C VAL A 478 20.67 -23.65 29.22
N GLY A 479 20.12 -22.45 29.44
CA GLY A 479 20.88 -21.24 29.70
C GLY A 479 21.25 -20.54 28.40
N ALA A 480 20.93 -19.24 28.33
CA ALA A 480 21.26 -18.39 27.20
C ALA A 480 21.94 -17.12 27.72
N ALA A 481 23.06 -16.76 27.10
CA ALA A 481 23.91 -15.69 27.57
C ALA A 481 23.33 -14.30 27.27
N ILE A 482 23.68 -13.32 28.10
CA ILE A 482 23.47 -11.89 27.87
C ILE A 482 24.85 -11.25 27.74
N THR A 483 25.27 -10.94 26.50
CA THR A 483 26.61 -10.41 26.18
C THR A 483 26.51 -8.98 25.65
N LEU A 484 26.56 -8.01 26.57
CA LEU A 484 26.42 -6.57 26.33
C LEU A 484 27.73 -5.83 26.68
N ASN A 485 28.85 -6.35 26.19
CA ASN A 485 30.21 -5.96 26.61
C ASN A 485 31.03 -5.28 25.51
N ASN A 486 30.37 -4.69 24.51
CA ASN A 486 31.02 -4.05 23.37
C ASN A 486 31.95 -2.89 23.80
N LEU A 487 32.96 -2.60 22.96
CA LEU A 487 33.90 -1.51 23.16
C LEU A 487 33.27 -0.13 22.94
N LEU A 488 32.24 -0.04 22.08
CA LEU A 488 31.37 1.12 21.95
C LEU A 488 30.51 1.23 23.21
N THR A 489 30.51 2.40 23.84
CA THR A 489 30.07 2.53 25.23
C THR A 489 28.56 2.55 25.33
N ASN A 490 28.03 1.58 26.09
CA ASN A 490 26.68 1.72 26.66
C ASN A 490 26.64 2.98 27.53
N ASN A 491 25.43 3.50 27.71
CA ASN A 491 25.16 4.58 28.63
C ASN A 491 23.77 4.36 29.22
N VAL A 492 23.73 3.73 30.39
CA VAL A 492 22.49 3.46 31.11
C VAL A 492 22.60 3.88 32.57
N ILE A 493 21.49 4.27 33.19
CA ILE A 493 21.48 4.63 34.62
C ILE A 493 21.44 3.36 35.48
N SER A 494 20.73 2.32 35.04
CA SER A 494 20.67 1.06 35.76
C SER A 494 20.52 -0.16 34.86
N ILE A 495 20.95 -1.31 35.38
CA ILE A 495 20.82 -2.61 34.73
C ILE A 495 20.06 -3.62 35.61
N ASP A 496 19.19 -4.39 34.96
CA ASP A 496 18.55 -5.59 35.49
C ASP A 496 18.71 -6.72 34.45
N LEU A 497 19.72 -7.56 34.64
CA LEU A 497 20.10 -8.60 33.68
C LEU A 497 19.87 -9.99 34.27
N MET A 498 19.06 -10.81 33.62
CA MET A 498 18.63 -12.10 34.17
C MET A 498 18.67 -13.22 33.12
N ALA A 499 19.51 -14.22 33.34
CA ALA A 499 19.47 -15.48 32.61
C ALA A 499 18.55 -16.47 33.35
N ARG A 500 17.38 -16.75 32.79
CA ARG A 500 16.30 -17.50 33.45
C ARG A 500 15.93 -18.74 32.64
N ASN A 501 15.29 -19.71 33.30
CA ASN A 501 14.71 -20.86 32.62
C ASN A 501 13.47 -20.45 31.80
N ALA A 502 13.00 -21.33 30.91
CA ALA A 502 11.88 -21.02 30.00
C ALA A 502 10.58 -20.66 30.75
N ALA A 503 10.40 -21.18 31.98
CA ALA A 503 9.26 -20.91 32.85
C ALA A 503 9.40 -19.66 33.73
N ASP A 504 10.53 -18.93 33.63
CA ASP A 504 10.87 -17.74 34.43
C ASP A 504 10.76 -17.91 35.96
N ASN A 505 10.97 -19.12 36.47
CA ASN A 505 10.85 -19.42 37.90
C ASN A 505 12.18 -19.78 38.58
N ALA A 506 13.27 -19.91 37.82
CA ALA A 506 14.62 -20.14 38.33
C ALA A 506 15.68 -19.52 37.41
N ASN A 507 16.87 -19.27 37.94
CA ASN A 507 18.03 -18.89 37.14
C ASN A 507 18.45 -20.07 36.24
N ALA A 508 19.03 -19.76 35.08
CA ALA A 508 19.62 -20.72 34.15
C ALA A 508 21.11 -20.40 33.93
N ALA A 509 21.85 -21.36 33.37
CA ALA A 509 23.30 -21.28 33.22
C ALA A 509 23.74 -20.49 31.95
N GLY A 510 23.31 -19.23 31.84
CA GLY A 510 23.74 -18.31 30.78
C GLY A 510 24.66 -17.22 31.31
N ASP A 511 25.85 -17.07 30.75
CA ASP A 511 26.78 -16.02 31.17
C ASP A 511 26.17 -14.63 31.00
N ILE A 512 26.47 -13.71 31.92
CA ILE A 512 26.05 -12.30 31.83
C ILE A 512 27.29 -11.42 31.79
N ALA A 513 27.45 -10.63 30.74
CA ALA A 513 28.54 -9.66 30.63
C ALA A 513 27.98 -8.28 30.27
N TYR A 514 28.35 -7.26 31.04
CA TYR A 514 27.97 -5.87 30.78
C TYR A 514 29.18 -4.95 30.86
N ARG A 515 29.25 -3.99 29.92
CA ARG A 515 30.30 -2.97 29.88
C ARG A 515 29.70 -1.58 29.75
N ASP A 516 30.15 -0.67 30.60
CA ASP A 516 29.82 0.75 30.56
C ASP A 516 31.05 1.60 30.93
N THR A 517 31.17 2.80 30.39
CA THR A 517 32.23 3.73 30.79
C THR A 517 31.79 4.78 31.80
N ASP A 518 30.49 4.97 31.96
CA ASP A 518 29.88 5.90 32.88
C ASP A 518 29.48 5.19 34.19
N ASP A 519 28.82 5.94 35.08
CA ASP A 519 28.30 5.42 36.35
C ASP A 519 26.97 4.67 36.10
N PHE A 520 26.77 3.52 36.72
CA PHE A 520 25.50 2.80 36.66
C PHE A 520 25.19 2.04 37.96
N ASP A 521 23.91 1.78 38.17
CA ASP A 521 23.40 1.00 39.29
C ASP A 521 23.01 -0.43 38.87
N VAL A 522 23.41 -1.43 39.66
CA VAL A 522 22.95 -2.81 39.48
C VAL A 522 21.68 -3.03 40.30
N VAL A 523 20.55 -3.09 39.60
CA VAL A 523 19.23 -3.42 40.18
C VAL A 523 19.10 -4.93 40.37
N ALA A 524 19.57 -5.71 39.39
CA ALA A 524 19.72 -7.15 39.53
C ALA A 524 20.70 -7.69 38.49
N MET A 525 21.41 -8.75 38.88
CA MET A 525 22.18 -9.58 37.95
C MET A 525 22.06 -11.03 38.40
N GLN A 526 21.37 -11.88 37.62
CA GLN A 526 20.97 -13.21 38.07
C GLN A 526 21.26 -14.28 37.03
N THR A 527 22.05 -15.29 37.38
CA THR A 527 22.37 -16.45 36.53
C THR A 527 22.78 -17.65 37.40
N LEU A 528 23.01 -18.81 36.78
CA LEU A 528 23.76 -19.94 37.36
C LEU A 528 25.20 -20.03 36.83
N ALA A 529 25.63 -19.11 35.97
CA ALA A 529 26.93 -19.12 35.30
C ALA A 529 27.77 -17.88 35.67
N ASP A 530 28.69 -17.48 34.80
CA ASP A 530 29.65 -16.41 35.08
C ASP A 530 29.04 -15.03 34.82
N MET A 531 29.43 -14.06 35.63
CA MET A 531 29.04 -12.66 35.53
C MET A 531 30.27 -11.78 35.35
N ILE A 532 30.21 -10.83 34.42
CA ILE A 532 31.27 -9.85 34.15
C ILE A 532 30.68 -8.45 34.20
N LEU A 533 31.23 -7.61 35.07
CA LEU A 533 30.97 -6.17 35.09
C LEU A 533 32.25 -5.41 34.73
N HIS A 534 32.22 -4.69 33.61
CA HIS A 534 33.32 -3.83 33.19
C HIS A 534 32.89 -2.36 33.26
N ALA A 535 33.46 -1.58 34.17
CA ALA A 535 33.01 -0.22 34.43
C ALA A 535 34.14 0.82 34.33
N GLY A 536 33.88 1.92 33.61
CA GLY A 536 34.72 3.12 33.65
C GLY A 536 34.42 4.02 34.85
N GLY A 537 33.13 4.19 35.17
CA GLY A 537 32.59 4.98 36.27
C GLY A 537 32.20 4.16 37.50
N MET A 538 31.59 4.81 38.49
CA MET A 538 31.13 4.19 39.73
C MET A 538 30.00 3.19 39.48
N VAL A 539 30.17 1.98 40.02
CA VAL A 539 29.11 0.97 40.08
C VAL A 539 28.50 0.95 41.46
N THR A 540 27.20 1.26 41.54
CA THR A 540 26.39 1.08 42.75
C THR A 540 25.46 -0.12 42.63
N GLN A 541 24.76 -0.42 43.71
CA GLN A 541 23.87 -1.57 43.76
C GLN A 541 22.62 -1.25 44.55
N THR A 542 21.44 -1.56 43.98
CA THR A 542 20.14 -1.48 44.65
C THR A 542 19.40 -2.82 44.73
N GLY A 543 19.92 -3.87 44.10
CA GLY A 543 19.45 -5.24 44.33
C GLY A 543 20.53 -6.29 44.12
N ALA A 544 20.19 -7.55 44.35
CA ALA A 544 21.18 -8.62 44.51
C ALA A 544 21.89 -9.01 43.20
N ILE A 545 23.16 -9.39 43.33
CA ILE A 545 23.92 -10.13 42.33
C ILE A 545 23.94 -11.60 42.78
N THR A 546 23.51 -12.51 41.91
CA THR A 546 23.40 -13.95 42.18
C THR A 546 23.92 -14.75 41.00
N GLY A 547 24.98 -15.54 41.19
CA GLY A 547 25.56 -16.37 40.15
C GLY A 547 26.80 -17.11 40.64
N MET A 548 27.38 -17.96 39.79
CA MET A 548 28.49 -18.82 40.22
C MET A 548 29.76 -17.98 40.45
N ASN A 549 30.11 -17.15 39.48
CA ASN A 549 31.35 -16.38 39.52
C ASN A 549 31.10 -14.92 39.12
N LEU A 550 31.80 -13.99 39.77
CA LEU A 550 31.76 -12.56 39.45
C LEU A 550 33.17 -12.05 39.12
N GLU A 551 33.32 -11.50 37.92
CA GLU A 551 34.52 -10.82 37.44
C GLU A 551 34.26 -9.30 37.35
N LEU A 552 35.06 -8.51 38.06
CA LEU A 552 35.00 -7.05 38.03
C LEU A 552 36.19 -6.47 37.29
N LEU A 553 35.94 -5.62 36.30
CA LEU A 553 36.97 -5.04 35.42
C LEU A 553 36.80 -3.51 35.31
N GLY A 554 37.87 -2.83 34.96
CA GLY A 554 37.83 -1.42 34.51
C GLY A 554 38.42 -0.44 35.50
N THR A 555 38.04 0.83 35.41
CA THR A 555 38.62 1.92 36.21
C THR A 555 37.74 2.39 37.36
N GLY A 556 36.45 2.03 37.33
CA GLY A 556 35.46 2.45 38.30
C GLY A 556 35.64 1.89 39.72
N PRO A 557 35.15 2.58 40.77
CA PRO A 557 34.93 1.95 42.07
C PRO A 557 33.67 1.07 42.02
N PHE A 558 33.71 -0.05 42.74
CA PHE A 558 32.57 -0.97 42.86
C PHE A 558 32.04 -0.94 44.29
N THR A 559 30.81 -0.48 44.48
CA THR A 559 30.11 -0.44 45.77
C THR A 559 28.91 -1.40 45.75
N LEU A 560 29.21 -2.69 45.92
CA LEU A 560 28.27 -3.81 45.85
C LEU A 560 27.86 -4.27 47.25
N GLY A 561 27.17 -3.39 47.97
CA GLY A 561 26.86 -3.55 49.40
C GLY A 561 25.57 -4.31 49.72
N PHE A 562 24.80 -4.78 48.72
CA PHE A 562 23.62 -5.61 48.97
C PHE A 562 23.99 -7.04 49.35
N THR A 563 23.00 -7.83 49.78
CA THR A 563 23.16 -9.26 50.04
C THR A 563 23.33 -10.01 48.71
N ASN A 564 24.57 -10.23 48.28
CA ASN A 564 24.92 -11.03 47.11
C ASN A 564 25.07 -12.50 47.46
N ASP A 565 25.04 -13.35 46.45
CA ASP A 565 25.20 -14.80 46.54
C ASP A 565 26.10 -15.23 45.36
N VAL A 566 27.42 -15.25 45.60
CA VAL A 566 28.46 -15.53 44.60
C VAL A 566 29.50 -16.48 45.17
N ASP A 567 29.78 -17.59 44.45
CA ASP A 567 30.77 -18.57 44.92
C ASP A 567 32.22 -18.06 44.77
N THR A 568 32.56 -17.48 43.61
CA THR A 568 33.92 -16.97 43.34
C THR A 568 33.94 -15.52 42.85
N LEU A 569 34.77 -14.69 43.49
CA LEU A 569 35.03 -13.31 43.09
C LEU A 569 36.47 -13.14 42.58
N ALA A 570 36.61 -12.47 41.44
CA ALA A 570 37.89 -11.94 40.97
C ALA A 570 37.72 -10.51 40.45
N ALA A 571 38.74 -9.66 40.62
CA ALA A 571 38.68 -8.26 40.21
C ALA A 571 40.02 -7.75 39.69
N ASN A 572 39.98 -6.99 38.60
CA ASN A 572 41.09 -6.20 38.10
C ASN A 572 40.59 -4.77 37.83
N ILE A 573 40.63 -3.96 38.88
CA ILE A 573 40.05 -2.62 38.90
C ILE A 573 41.11 -1.59 39.33
N THR A 574 40.88 -0.30 39.08
CA THR A 574 41.84 0.72 39.54
C THR A 574 41.48 1.37 40.88
N GLN A 575 40.19 1.35 41.25
CA GLN A 575 39.65 2.04 42.42
C GLN A 575 39.13 1.07 43.51
N ALA A 576 38.40 1.58 44.50
CA ALA A 576 37.92 0.82 45.66
C ALA A 576 36.93 -0.29 45.30
N LEU A 577 36.93 -1.36 46.11
CA LEU A 577 35.94 -2.43 46.06
C LEU A 577 35.28 -2.57 47.43
N THR A 578 33.95 -2.51 47.47
CA THR A 578 33.14 -3.00 48.58
C THR A 578 32.20 -4.09 48.06
N PHE A 579 32.25 -5.28 48.65
CA PHE A 579 31.41 -6.41 48.26
C PHE A 579 30.88 -7.11 49.50
N ASN A 580 29.56 -7.32 49.55
CA ASN A 580 28.89 -8.05 50.62
C ASN A 580 28.32 -9.37 50.08
N ASP A 581 28.57 -10.48 50.76
CA ASP A 581 28.05 -11.80 50.39
C ASP A 581 27.27 -12.43 51.56
N VAL A 582 26.23 -13.20 51.24
CA VAL A 582 25.40 -13.90 52.22
C VAL A 582 25.98 -15.23 52.66
N ASP A 583 26.89 -15.85 51.92
CA ASP A 583 27.46 -17.14 52.32
C ASP A 583 28.99 -17.21 52.19
N GLY A 584 29.53 -18.33 51.72
CA GLY A 584 30.97 -18.58 51.68
C GLY A 584 31.53 -18.13 50.34
N LEU A 585 32.63 -17.38 50.36
CA LEU A 585 33.19 -16.75 49.17
C LEU A 585 34.62 -17.21 48.91
N ILE A 586 34.93 -17.52 47.66
CA ILE A 586 36.29 -17.77 47.18
C ILE A 586 36.83 -16.53 46.48
N ILE A 587 37.97 -16.02 46.94
CA ILE A 587 38.80 -15.12 46.13
C ILE A 587 39.69 -15.98 45.24
N GLY A 588 39.27 -16.14 43.97
CA GLY A 588 39.78 -17.17 43.07
C GLY A 588 40.16 -16.65 41.69
N THR A 589 40.07 -17.52 40.69
CA THR A 589 40.23 -17.16 39.28
C THR A 589 38.85 -17.20 38.63
N VAL A 590 38.43 -16.08 38.05
CA VAL A 590 37.23 -16.01 37.20
C VAL A 590 37.70 -15.58 35.82
N ASN A 591 37.35 -16.36 34.80
CA ASN A 591 37.88 -16.19 33.44
C ASN A 591 39.42 -16.06 33.42
N ALA A 592 39.92 -14.91 32.95
CA ALA A 592 41.34 -14.60 32.88
C ALA A 592 41.87 -13.83 34.10
N THR A 593 40.99 -13.38 35.00
CA THR A 593 41.33 -12.56 36.15
C THR A 593 41.63 -13.44 37.37
N ASN A 594 42.79 -13.21 37.99
CA ASN A 594 43.26 -13.98 39.14
C ASN A 594 43.26 -13.11 40.40
N GLY A 595 42.46 -13.49 41.40
CA GLY A 595 42.36 -12.79 42.68
C GLY A 595 41.75 -11.39 42.53
N ILE A 596 42.14 -10.49 43.44
CA ILE A 596 41.71 -9.10 43.41
C ILE A 596 42.94 -8.22 43.26
N THR A 597 42.99 -7.38 42.24
CA THR A 597 44.03 -6.35 42.06
C THR A 597 43.37 -4.98 42.00
N THR A 598 43.82 -4.06 42.86
CA THR A 598 43.43 -2.63 42.85
C THR A 598 44.66 -1.71 42.83
N THR A 599 44.63 -0.61 42.07
CA THR A 599 45.80 0.27 41.93
C THR A 599 45.91 1.41 42.95
N GLY A 600 44.81 1.80 43.63
CA GLY A 600 44.77 3.03 44.43
C GLY A 600 44.07 2.97 45.79
N ASP A 601 43.24 1.96 46.09
CA ASP A 601 42.21 2.07 47.14
C ASP A 601 41.94 0.78 47.94
N ALA A 602 41.04 0.87 48.93
CA ALA A 602 40.65 -0.21 49.84
C ALA A 602 39.80 -1.32 49.17
N VAL A 603 39.98 -2.55 49.65
CA VAL A 603 39.15 -3.72 49.33
C VAL A 603 38.44 -4.15 50.61
N ASN A 604 37.11 -4.00 50.63
CA ASN A 604 36.23 -4.36 51.74
C ASN A 604 35.32 -5.51 51.31
N VAL A 605 35.58 -6.72 51.80
CA VAL A 605 34.75 -7.91 51.54
C VAL A 605 34.10 -8.33 52.85
N ASN A 606 32.77 -8.26 52.93
CA ASN A 606 32.00 -8.65 54.11
C ASN A 606 31.15 -9.87 53.80
N ILE A 607 31.37 -10.99 54.49
CA ILE A 607 30.63 -12.23 54.24
C ILE A 607 30.07 -12.80 55.54
N THR A 608 29.07 -13.67 55.44
CA THR A 608 28.54 -14.39 56.62
C THR A 608 29.04 -15.84 56.75
N GLY A 609 29.67 -16.39 55.69
CA GLY A 609 30.34 -17.70 55.66
C GLY A 609 31.87 -17.66 55.77
N ASP A 610 32.52 -18.72 55.29
CA ASP A 610 33.99 -18.83 55.23
C ASP A 610 34.55 -18.05 54.03
N LEU A 611 35.69 -17.36 54.23
CA LEU A 611 36.41 -16.65 53.16
C LEU A 611 37.64 -17.46 52.76
N ASP A 612 37.63 -18.04 51.57
CA ASP A 612 38.74 -18.82 51.02
C ASP A 612 39.55 -17.99 50.02
N ILE A 613 40.79 -17.64 50.39
CA ILE A 613 41.69 -16.85 49.53
C ILE A 613 42.62 -17.78 48.76
N ASN A 614 42.18 -18.18 47.56
CA ASN A 614 42.93 -19.07 46.67
C ASN A 614 43.85 -18.33 45.69
N GLN A 615 43.59 -17.03 45.47
CA GLN A 615 44.44 -16.13 44.69
C GLN A 615 44.73 -14.84 45.47
N ALA A 616 45.80 -14.13 45.07
CA ALA A 616 46.27 -12.97 45.80
C ALA A 616 45.27 -11.78 45.79
N ILE A 617 45.18 -11.08 46.91
CA ILE A 617 44.59 -9.73 46.99
C ILE A 617 45.75 -8.73 46.99
N THR A 618 45.87 -7.93 45.95
CA THR A 618 46.94 -6.96 45.75
C THR A 618 46.36 -5.55 45.70
N THR A 619 46.71 -4.71 46.68
CA THR A 619 46.41 -3.28 46.66
C THR A 619 47.73 -2.51 46.52
N THR A 620 47.85 -1.62 45.54
CA THR A 620 49.10 -0.84 45.31
C THR A 620 49.02 0.63 45.72
N GLY A 621 47.86 1.10 46.20
CA GLY A 621 47.65 2.41 46.80
C GLY A 621 47.80 2.37 48.33
N GLY A 622 48.38 3.41 48.94
CA GLY A 622 48.80 3.39 50.34
C GLY A 622 47.73 3.80 51.37
N ALA A 623 47.64 2.97 52.42
CA ALA A 623 47.07 3.17 53.78
C ALA A 623 45.56 3.32 53.93
#